data_AF-E0QN78-F1
#
_entry.id   AF-E0QN78-F1
#
_cell.length_a   1.000
_cell.length_b   1.000
_cell.length_c   1.000
_cell.angle_alpha   90.00
_cell.angle_beta   90.00
_cell.angle_gamma   90.00
#
_symmetry.space_group_name_H-M   'P 1'
#
loop_
_entity.id
_entity.type
_entity.pdbx_description
1 polymer ?
#
loop_
_entity_poly.entity_id
_entity_poly.type
_entity_poly.pdbx_seq_one_letter_code
_entity_poly.pdbx_strand_id
1 'polypeptide(L)'
;MCAKETPRRLLDKSQEMFMLATELYNRPTIRYHAEGCAIFLCSAWELMLKAHLLKTQGQDSIYYKHKGNRTLSLEDCLRKIFTNENDPLRQNMTQIINLRNTSTHFITEEYEILYGPLL
;
A
#
# COMPACT_ATOMS: atom_id res chain seq x y z
N MET A 1 13.99 10.40 -18.67
CA MET A 1 13.34 9.12 -18.32
C MET A 1 12.09 8.98 -19.17
N CYS A 2 11.94 7.87 -19.91
CA CYS A 2 10.82 7.73 -20.86
C CYS A 2 9.51 7.48 -20.09
N ALA A 3 8.50 8.32 -20.33
CA ALA A 3 7.21 8.31 -19.63
C ALA A 3 6.47 6.96 -19.62
N LYS A 4 6.78 6.07 -20.60
CA LYS A 4 6.16 4.75 -20.74
C LYS A 4 6.78 3.67 -19.83
N GLU A 5 8.00 3.86 -19.33
CA GLU A 5 8.65 2.88 -18.45
C GLU A 5 8.20 3.01 -17.00
N THR A 6 7.80 4.21 -16.57
CA THR A 6 7.45 4.49 -15.18
C THR A 6 6.30 3.62 -14.65
N PRO A 7 5.15 3.45 -15.37
CA PRO A 7 4.07 2.59 -14.88
C PRO A 7 4.48 1.12 -14.77
N ARG A 8 5.28 0.61 -15.71
CA ARG A 8 5.75 -0.78 -15.69
C ARG A 8 6.68 -1.02 -14.51
N ARG A 9 7.66 -0.13 -14.29
CA ARG A 9 8.59 -0.21 -13.15
C ARG A 9 7.88 -0.13 -11.79
N LEU A 10 6.80 0.64 -11.69
CA LEU A 10 5.96 0.69 -10.49
C LEU A 10 5.23 -0.65 -10.27
N LEU A 11 4.71 -1.27 -11.34
CA LEU A 11 4.07 -2.58 -11.25
C LEU A 11 5.06 -3.70 -10.90
N ASP A 12 6.24 -3.72 -11.52
CA ASP A 12 7.27 -4.72 -11.23
C ASP A 12 7.67 -4.65 -9.73
N LYS A 13 7.92 -3.43 -9.22
CA LYS A 13 8.22 -3.23 -7.80
C LYS A 13 7.03 -3.52 -6.88
N SER A 14 5.80 -3.24 -7.33
CA SER A 14 4.58 -3.60 -6.59
C SER A 14 4.47 -5.10 -6.41
N GLN A 15 4.73 -5.89 -7.46
CA GLN A 15 4.71 -7.35 -7.42
C GLN A 15 5.79 -7.90 -6.49
N GLU A 16 7.02 -7.38 -6.55
CA GLU A 16 8.09 -7.74 -5.62
C GLU A 16 7.71 -7.48 -4.16
N MET A 17 7.17 -6.29 -3.88
CA MET A 17 6.70 -5.95 -2.53
C MET A 17 5.56 -6.85 -2.08
N PHE A 18 4.63 -7.21 -2.98
CA PHE A 18 3.54 -8.11 -2.64
C PHE A 18 4.06 -9.51 -2.28
N MET A 19 5.02 -10.05 -3.05
CA MET A 19 5.65 -11.33 -2.74
C MET A 19 6.33 -11.32 -1.37
N LEU A 20 7.08 -10.26 -1.05
CA LEU A 20 7.71 -10.09 0.27
C LEU A 20 6.67 -10.03 1.40
N ALA A 21 5.54 -9.36 1.18
CA ALA A 21 4.45 -9.35 2.15
C ALA A 21 3.92 -10.77 2.42
N THR A 22 3.73 -11.57 1.37
CA THR A 22 3.28 -12.97 1.49
C THR A 22 4.32 -13.85 2.17
N GLU A 23 5.61 -13.65 1.91
CA GLU A 23 6.67 -14.41 2.59
C GLU A 23 6.70 -14.14 4.09
N LEU A 24 6.53 -12.88 4.50
CA LEU A 24 6.47 -12.51 5.92
C LEU A 24 5.20 -13.05 6.58
N TYR A 25 4.05 -12.94 5.92
CA TYR A 25 2.82 -13.52 6.43
C TYR A 25 2.98 -15.01 6.79
N ASN A 26 3.64 -15.77 5.91
CA ASN A 26 3.84 -17.21 6.08
C ASN A 26 5.04 -17.60 6.97
N ARG A 27 5.76 -16.65 7.57
CA ARG A 27 6.93 -16.92 8.44
C ARG A 27 6.67 -16.44 9.89
N PRO A 28 5.81 -17.15 10.65
CA PRO A 28 5.44 -16.74 12.02
C PRO A 28 6.59 -16.79 13.02
N THR A 29 7.74 -17.40 12.66
CA THR A 29 8.93 -17.40 13.51
C THR A 29 9.61 -16.03 13.61
N ILE A 30 9.24 -15.06 12.76
CA ILE A 30 9.76 -13.69 12.78
C ILE A 30 8.84 -12.84 13.66
N ARG A 31 9.36 -12.27 14.75
CA ARG A 31 8.60 -11.50 15.77
C ARG A 31 7.81 -10.27 15.27
N TYR A 32 8.11 -9.78 14.06
CA TYR A 32 7.48 -8.60 13.48
C TYR A 32 6.94 -8.91 12.08
N HIS A 33 6.57 -10.18 11.85
CA HIS A 33 6.18 -10.64 10.51
C HIS A 33 4.88 -9.99 10.04
N ALA A 34 3.90 -9.82 10.93
CA ALA A 34 2.65 -9.14 10.63
C ALA A 34 2.86 -7.65 10.29
N GLU A 35 3.72 -6.97 11.05
CA GLU A 35 4.07 -5.56 10.81
C GLU A 35 4.76 -5.38 9.46
N GLY A 36 5.78 -6.20 9.21
CA GLY A 36 6.50 -6.21 7.93
C GLY A 36 5.56 -6.54 6.77
N CYS A 37 4.67 -7.52 6.93
CA CYS A 37 3.64 -7.85 5.96
C CYS A 37 2.78 -6.63 5.62
N ALA A 38 2.23 -5.93 6.62
CA ALA A 38 1.38 -4.75 6.43
C ALA A 38 2.12 -3.60 5.72
N ILE A 39 3.39 -3.36 6.05
CA ILE A 39 4.23 -2.34 5.40
C ILE A 39 4.41 -2.65 3.91
N PHE A 40 4.80 -3.88 3.58
CA PHE A 40 5.03 -4.28 2.20
C PHE A 40 3.74 -4.36 1.40
N LEU A 41 2.65 -4.87 2.00
CA LEU A 41 1.35 -4.94 1.37
C LEU A 41 0.82 -3.55 1.03
N CYS A 42 0.85 -2.61 1.97
CA CYS A 42 0.47 -1.22 1.71
C CYS A 42 1.32 -0.59 0.59
N SER A 43 2.63 -0.83 0.60
CA SER A 43 3.54 -0.28 -0.41
C SER A 43 3.25 -0.85 -1.80
N ALA A 44 2.97 -2.17 -1.88
CA ALA A 44 2.57 -2.83 -3.11
C ALA A 44 1.30 -2.20 -3.71
N TRP A 45 0.26 -2.03 -2.89
CA TRP A 45 -0.99 -1.39 -3.29
C TRP A 45 -0.76 0.06 -3.76
N GLU A 46 0.02 0.85 -3.04
CA GLU A 46 0.27 2.24 -3.41
C GLU A 46 0.92 2.35 -4.80
N LEU A 47 1.94 1.54 -5.06
CA LEU A 47 2.64 1.54 -6.35
C LEU A 47 1.75 1.04 -7.50
N MET A 48 0.93 0.01 -7.25
CA MET A 48 -0.03 -0.50 -8.24
C MET A 48 -1.07 0.58 -8.60
N LEU A 49 -1.65 1.24 -7.60
CA LEU A 49 -2.67 2.28 -7.83
C LEU A 49 -2.06 3.51 -8.52
N LYS A 50 -0.81 3.88 -8.19
CA LYS A 50 -0.07 4.92 -8.92
C LYS A 50 0.16 4.53 -10.37
N ALA A 51 0.55 3.29 -10.65
CA ALA A 51 0.71 2.81 -12.02
C ALA A 51 -0.62 2.85 -12.80
N HIS A 52 -1.72 2.48 -12.13
CA HIS A 52 -3.07 2.59 -12.70
C HIS A 52 -3.41 4.05 -13.05
N LEU A 53 -3.25 4.98 -12.10
CA LEU A 53 -3.50 6.41 -12.31
C LEU A 53 -2.65 7.00 -13.44
N LEU A 54 -1.36 6.66 -13.49
CA LEU A 54 -0.48 7.10 -14.59
C LEU A 54 -0.99 6.63 -15.95
N LYS A 55 -1.49 5.39 -16.03
CA LYS A 55 -1.99 4.79 -17.27
C LYS A 55 -3.34 5.37 -17.70
N THR A 56 -4.23 5.69 -16.76
CA THR A 56 -5.60 6.12 -17.06
C THR A 56 -5.79 7.64 -17.06
N GLN A 57 -4.98 8.39 -16.30
CA GLN A 57 -5.15 9.82 -16.05
C GLN A 57 -3.90 10.66 -16.36
N GLY A 58 -2.81 10.06 -16.83
CA GLY A 58 -1.59 10.76 -17.25
C GLY A 58 -0.59 11.02 -16.11
N GLN A 59 0.54 11.67 -16.43
CA GLN A 59 1.69 11.75 -15.52
C GLN A 59 1.43 12.54 -14.23
N ASP A 60 0.70 13.63 -14.31
CA ASP A 60 0.44 14.50 -13.15
C ASP A 60 -0.54 13.89 -12.14
N SER A 61 -1.20 12.78 -12.52
CA SER A 61 -2.27 12.17 -11.73
C SER A 61 -1.84 11.64 -10.36
N ILE A 62 -0.55 11.34 -10.18
CA ILE A 62 0.04 10.81 -8.94
C ILE A 62 0.73 11.85 -8.08
N TYR A 63 0.72 13.14 -8.46
CA TYR A 63 1.36 14.21 -7.70
C TYR A 63 0.33 15.06 -6.97
N TYR A 64 0.68 15.55 -5.78
CA TYR A 64 -0.13 16.56 -5.12
C TYR A 64 0.01 17.90 -5.84
N LYS A 65 -1.12 18.56 -6.09
CA LYS A 65 -1.14 19.93 -6.58
C LYS A 65 -0.36 20.83 -5.60
N HIS A 66 0.59 21.60 -6.12
CA HIS A 66 1.40 22.56 -5.36
C HIS A 66 2.36 22.00 -4.29
N LYS A 67 2.60 20.69 -4.23
CA LYS A 67 3.62 20.10 -3.33
C LYS A 67 4.86 19.57 -4.08
N GLY A 68 5.23 20.24 -5.17
CA GLY A 68 6.39 19.90 -5.99
C GLY A 68 6.38 18.44 -6.42
N ASN A 69 7.45 17.71 -6.10
CA ASN A 69 7.64 16.31 -6.50
C ASN A 69 6.99 15.28 -5.55
N ARG A 70 6.16 15.70 -4.59
CA ARG A 70 5.51 14.77 -3.65
C ARG A 70 4.39 14.00 -4.35
N THR A 71 4.46 12.67 -4.31
CA THR A 71 3.42 11.78 -4.86
C THR A 71 2.34 11.46 -3.82
N LEU A 72 1.15 11.09 -4.29
CA LEU A 72 -0.01 10.71 -3.47
C LEU A 72 0.33 9.57 -2.50
N SER A 73 -0.25 9.57 -1.30
CA SER A 73 -0.22 8.41 -0.39
C SER A 73 -1.17 7.30 -0.88
N LEU A 74 -1.06 6.11 -0.31
CA LEU A 74 -2.02 5.02 -0.51
C LEU A 74 -3.47 5.46 -0.26
N GLU A 75 -3.73 6.17 0.85
CA GLU A 75 -5.07 6.67 1.19
C GLU A 75 -5.62 7.61 0.12
N ASP A 76 -4.79 8.51 -0.40
CA ASP A 76 -5.20 9.45 -1.44
C ASP A 76 -5.38 8.77 -2.80
N CYS A 77 -4.55 7.77 -3.12
CA CYS A 77 -4.76 6.91 -4.28
C CYS A 77 -6.09 6.15 -4.18
N LEU A 78 -6.40 5.55 -3.02
CA LEU A 78 -7.65 4.84 -2.78
C LEU A 78 -8.85 5.78 -2.89
N ARG A 79 -8.82 6.96 -2.27
CA ARG A 79 -9.92 7.94 -2.34
C ARG A 79 -10.18 8.40 -3.78
N LYS A 80 -9.13 8.49 -4.59
CA LYS A 80 -9.22 8.93 -5.99
C LYS A 80 -9.78 7.85 -6.92
N ILE A 81 -9.55 6.57 -6.62
CA ILE A 81 -10.01 5.44 -7.43
C ILE A 81 -11.36 4.90 -6.93
N PHE A 82 -11.50 4.69 -5.62
CA PHE A 82 -12.69 4.21 -4.94
C PHE A 82 -13.43 5.40 -4.29
N THR A 83 -14.23 6.10 -5.10
CA THR A 83 -14.93 7.33 -4.69
C THR A 83 -16.02 7.07 -3.65
N ASN A 84 -16.65 5.89 -3.66
CA ASN A 84 -17.58 5.46 -2.62
C ASN A 84 -16.81 5.11 -1.35
N GLU A 85 -17.10 5.79 -0.24
CA GLU A 85 -16.44 5.53 1.04
C GLU A 85 -16.85 4.19 1.65
N ASN A 86 -18.04 3.70 1.32
CA ASN A 86 -18.57 2.41 1.77
C ASN A 86 -18.15 1.25 0.86
N ASP A 87 -17.25 1.48 -0.09
CA ASP A 87 -16.70 0.42 -0.93
C ASP A 87 -15.97 -0.62 -0.04
N PRO A 88 -16.33 -1.92 -0.11
CA PRO A 88 -15.74 -2.95 0.76
C PRO A 88 -14.21 -3.04 0.64
N LEU A 89 -13.65 -2.84 -0.57
CA LEU A 89 -12.22 -2.84 -0.79
C LEU A 89 -11.56 -1.65 -0.09
N ARG A 90 -12.17 -0.47 -0.16
CA ARG A 90 -11.68 0.73 0.55
C ARG A 90 -11.73 0.55 2.07
N GLN A 91 -12.79 -0.05 2.60
CA GLN A 91 -12.92 -0.35 4.03
C GLN A 91 -11.86 -1.36 4.50
N ASN A 92 -11.67 -2.45 3.75
CA ASN A 92 -10.64 -3.45 4.06
C ASN A 92 -9.23 -2.86 4.04
N MET A 93 -8.91 -2.07 3.00
CA MET A 93 -7.61 -1.40 2.91
C MET A 93 -7.39 -0.39 4.04
N THR A 94 -8.45 0.25 4.53
CA THR A 94 -8.34 1.16 5.69
C THR A 94 -7.88 0.43 6.94
N GLN A 95 -8.34 -0.81 7.17
CA GLN A 95 -7.88 -1.63 8.29
C GLN A 95 -6.38 -1.96 8.19
N ILE A 96 -5.91 -2.36 7.01
CA ILE A 96 -4.49 -2.68 6.75
C ILE A 96 -3.61 -1.43 6.91
N ILE A 97 -4.11 -0.28 6.45
CA ILE A 97 -3.45 1.03 6.62
C ILE A 97 -3.30 1.39 8.09
N ASN A 98 -4.34 1.19 8.89
CA ASN A 98 -4.30 1.42 10.33
C ASN A 98 -3.29 0.50 11.00
N LEU A 99 -3.27 -0.79 10.64
CA LEU A 99 -2.26 -1.73 11.13
C LEU A 99 -0.84 -1.22 10.84
N ARG A 100 -0.53 -0.89 9.58
CA ARG A 100 0.79 -0.33 9.20
C ARG A 100 1.12 0.94 10.01
N ASN A 101 0.17 1.86 10.13
CA ASN A 101 0.40 3.15 10.82
C ASN A 101 0.70 2.90 12.30
N THR A 102 -0.07 2.03 12.96
CA THR A 102 0.17 1.63 14.36
C THR A 102 1.54 0.99 14.52
N SER A 103 1.89 0.00 13.69
CA SER A 103 3.20 -0.68 13.73
C SER A 103 4.39 0.25 13.47
N THR A 104 4.18 1.34 12.72
CA THR A 104 5.24 2.33 12.46
C THR A 104 5.47 3.27 13.65
N HIS A 105 4.42 3.52 14.45
CA HIS A 105 4.42 4.58 15.47
C HIS A 105 4.37 4.06 16.91
N PHE A 106 4.18 2.75 17.12
CA PHE A 106 4.10 2.15 18.45
C PHE A 106 4.62 0.71 18.45
N ILE A 107 5.26 0.27 19.54
CA ILE A 107 5.71 -1.11 19.72
C ILE A 107 4.50 -1.95 20.14
N THR A 108 4.03 -2.85 19.29
CA THR A 108 2.80 -3.62 19.51
C THR A 108 3.05 -5.11 19.59
N GLU A 109 3.50 -5.62 20.75
CA GLU A 109 3.67 -7.07 20.98
C GLU A 109 2.32 -7.84 21.01
N GLU A 110 1.20 -7.17 21.32
CA GLU A 110 -0.11 -7.82 21.57
C GLU A 110 -1.01 -7.95 20.33
N TYR A 111 -0.68 -7.31 19.21
CA TYR A 111 -1.59 -7.19 18.06
C TYR A 111 -1.47 -8.31 17.01
N GLU A 112 -0.44 -9.17 17.06
CA GLU A 112 -0.37 -10.38 16.23
C GLU A 112 -1.61 -11.27 16.40
N ILE A 113 -2.13 -11.36 17.63
CA ILE A 113 -3.33 -12.14 17.96
C ILE A 113 -4.60 -11.51 17.36
N LEU A 114 -4.67 -10.18 17.31
CA LEU A 114 -5.88 -9.46 16.87
C LEU A 114 -6.00 -9.37 15.35
N TYR A 115 -4.87 -9.23 14.64
CA TYR A 115 -4.83 -9.04 13.19
C TYR A 115 -4.49 -10.30 12.40
N GLY A 116 -4.04 -11.39 13.05
CA GLY A 116 -3.87 -12.69 12.42
C GLY A 116 -5.08 -13.16 11.59
N PRO A 117 -6.34 -12.87 11.97
CA PRO A 117 -7.53 -13.17 11.15
C PRO A 117 -7.82 -12.19 10.00
N LEU A 118 -7.18 -11.01 9.97
CA LEU A 118 -7.41 -9.94 8.98
C LEU A 118 -6.43 -10.01 7.79
N LEU A 119 -5.32 -10.72 7.97
CA LEU A 119 -4.33 -11.03 6.94
C LEU A 119 -4.51 -12.49 6.51
#